data_AF-A0A958K806-F1
#
_entry.id   AF-A0A958K806-F1
#
_cell.length_a   1.000
_cell.length_b   1.000
_cell.length_c   1.000
_cell.angle_alpha   90.00
_cell.angle_beta   90.00
_cell.angle_gamma   90.00
#
_symmetry.space_group_name_H-M   'P 1'
#
loop_
_entity.id
_entity.type
_entity.pdbx_description
1 polymer ?
#
loop_
_entity_poly.entity_id
_entity_poly.type
_entity_poly.pdbx_seq_one_letter_code
_entity_poly.pdbx_strand_id
1 'polypeptide(L)'
;MKDFSKIRQLVAVIITIAELAGFDAIAQTPQSLPRISISDFEYQGAFRLPADDFGESNLNYSQGPIAFNPASNSIFIVGHTYDQAIAEFNIPAIVKSSTLTDLNMCDAPIQNFTSVLDSISGGNPQGIDRIGGIALISGPNGDELLVNGYEYYDAAADNSHTSFVIRDSSALNSSSIDGFFSFQGGAGHTTGWISEIPLAWQDLLGGSHITGDSSGIPIIGRTSVGPSAFSFSPLDVVGKSTQSGTIQTNTLLDFSLEHPLSSDLSNDSGTNDLWTHLSRAIFGFIVPGTRTYATIGFSGGHSSGVCYKCTQNDNNLCGGYCAPDAEDYSHYYWLWDLNDLLKVKQGTIESYEVTPYEYGEFPTPFTTQELGGGAFDADSGKLYLTVQRADTEQGQYANPPVVVVYKIGTTSSALEKIGRVGKRKFFCLKSDQSNQVKLQRAGKADKLVDPKKAIKMIR
;
A
#
# COMPACT_ATOMS: atom_id res chain seq x y z
N MET A 1 -68.83 21.80 9.67
CA MET A 1 -67.77 21.14 8.86
C MET A 1 -66.42 21.43 9.51
N LYS A 2 -66.08 20.62 10.51
CA LYS A 2 -64.93 19.68 10.55
C LYS A 2 -63.56 20.35 10.74
N ASP A 3 -63.41 20.84 11.97
CA ASP A 3 -62.26 20.79 12.89
C ASP A 3 -60.89 20.36 12.33
N PHE A 4 -60.01 21.35 12.12
CA PHE A 4 -58.61 21.21 11.72
C PHE A 4 -57.64 21.05 12.92
N SER A 5 -58.13 20.93 14.17
CA SER A 5 -57.25 20.85 15.35
C SER A 5 -56.50 19.52 15.50
N LYS A 6 -56.99 18.43 14.89
CA LYS A 6 -56.37 17.09 15.00
C LYS A 6 -55.17 16.84 14.07
N ILE A 7 -54.94 17.69 13.07
CA ILE A 7 -53.85 17.49 12.10
C ILE A 7 -52.51 18.07 12.62
N ARG A 8 -52.56 19.08 13.50
CA ARG A 8 -51.34 19.62 14.13
C ARG A 8 -50.79 18.75 15.27
N GLN A 9 -51.60 17.87 15.86
CA GLN A 9 -51.14 16.91 16.87
C GLN A 9 -50.54 15.63 16.28
N LEU A 10 -50.78 15.31 15.00
CA LEU A 10 -50.17 14.11 14.37
C LEU A 10 -48.79 14.40 13.77
N VAL A 11 -48.53 15.62 13.29
CA VAL A 11 -47.22 16.02 12.76
C VAL A 11 -46.21 16.27 13.88
N ALA A 12 -46.67 16.70 15.06
CA ALA A 12 -45.83 16.80 16.25
C ALA A 12 -45.47 15.44 16.89
N VAL A 13 -46.11 14.33 16.50
CA VAL A 13 -45.79 12.98 17.03
C VAL A 13 -44.88 12.20 16.08
N ILE A 14 -44.76 12.60 14.81
CA ILE A 14 -43.84 11.95 13.85
C ILE A 14 -42.43 12.57 13.93
N ILE A 15 -42.28 13.81 14.39
CA ILE A 15 -40.96 14.42 14.60
C ILE A 15 -40.37 14.08 15.99
N THR A 16 -41.19 13.73 16.99
CA THR A 16 -40.70 13.39 18.34
C THR A 16 -40.50 11.88 18.60
N ILE A 17 -40.70 11.01 17.60
CA ILE A 17 -40.36 9.56 17.71
C ILE A 17 -39.01 9.24 17.06
N ALA A 18 -38.44 10.15 16.25
CA ALA A 18 -37.04 10.03 15.81
C ALA A 18 -36.03 10.37 16.92
N GLU A 19 -36.44 11.08 17.97
CA GLU A 19 -35.59 11.47 19.11
C GLU A 19 -35.68 10.52 20.33
N LEU A 20 -36.48 9.44 20.26
CA LEU A 20 -36.64 8.46 21.35
C LEU A 20 -36.31 7.02 20.97
N ALA A 21 -35.78 6.81 19.77
CA ALA A 21 -35.05 5.60 19.43
C ALA A 21 -33.59 6.01 19.23
N GLY A 22 -32.83 6.01 20.33
CA GLY A 22 -31.38 6.14 20.33
C GLY A 22 -30.72 4.98 19.58
N PHE A 23 -30.84 5.00 18.25
CA PHE A 23 -29.86 4.41 17.38
C PHE A 23 -28.82 5.50 17.11
N ASP A 24 -28.03 5.80 18.14
CA ASP A 24 -26.62 6.04 17.86
C ASP A 24 -26.16 4.74 17.19
N ALA A 25 -26.10 4.73 15.87
CA ALA A 25 -25.15 3.85 15.21
C ALA A 25 -23.81 4.33 15.76
N ILE A 26 -23.33 3.69 16.83
CA ILE A 26 -22.02 3.98 17.41
C ILE A 26 -21.06 3.81 16.26
N ALA A 27 -20.61 4.93 15.67
CA ALA A 27 -19.55 4.90 14.70
C ALA A 27 -18.37 4.26 15.43
N GLN A 28 -18.00 3.06 15.01
CA GLN A 28 -16.88 2.34 15.59
C GLN A 28 -15.67 3.26 15.49
N THR A 29 -15.06 3.61 16.62
CA THR A 29 -13.89 4.48 16.60
C THR A 29 -12.76 3.77 15.86
N PRO A 30 -11.91 4.47 15.09
CA PRO A 30 -10.81 3.86 14.33
C PRO A 30 -9.96 2.92 15.20
N GLN A 31 -9.67 3.33 16.43
CA GLN A 31 -8.91 2.57 17.43
C GLN A 31 -9.52 1.20 17.79
N SER A 32 -10.84 1.07 17.64
CA SER A 32 -11.58 -0.17 17.91
C SER A 32 -11.80 -1.04 16.67
N LEU A 33 -11.34 -0.60 15.49
CA LEU A 33 -11.40 -1.40 14.27
C LEU A 33 -10.64 -2.73 14.44
N PRO A 34 -11.02 -3.77 13.67
CA PRO A 34 -10.37 -5.07 13.74
C PRO A 34 -8.92 -4.97 13.24
N ARG A 35 -8.08 -5.87 13.74
CA ARG A 35 -6.79 -6.21 13.10
C ARG A 35 -7.02 -7.30 12.07
N ILE A 36 -6.16 -7.33 11.05
CA ILE A 36 -6.08 -8.46 10.11
C ILE A 36 -4.93 -9.39 10.46
N SER A 37 -4.92 -10.58 9.87
CA SER A 37 -3.84 -11.57 9.90
C SER A 37 -3.36 -11.85 8.48
N ILE A 38 -2.21 -12.51 8.31
CA ILE A 38 -1.73 -12.99 7.00
C ILE A 38 -2.77 -13.83 6.27
N SER A 39 -3.62 -14.55 7.01
CA SER A 39 -4.70 -15.36 6.46
C SER A 39 -5.79 -14.55 5.73
N ASP A 40 -5.82 -13.22 5.92
CA ASP A 40 -6.73 -12.31 5.21
C ASP A 40 -6.21 -11.88 3.84
N PHE A 41 -4.95 -12.19 3.48
CA PHE A 41 -4.37 -11.92 2.16
C PHE A 41 -4.66 -13.09 1.21
N GLU A 42 -5.56 -12.88 0.26
CA GLU A 42 -5.97 -13.91 -0.70
C GLU A 42 -5.36 -13.66 -2.09
N TYR A 43 -4.45 -14.54 -2.52
CA TYR A 43 -3.90 -14.49 -3.88
C TYR A 43 -5.01 -14.60 -4.94
N GLN A 44 -5.11 -13.56 -5.79
CA GLN A 44 -6.09 -13.45 -6.87
C GLN A 44 -5.51 -13.84 -8.23
N GLY A 45 -4.19 -13.73 -8.39
CA GLY A 45 -3.50 -14.05 -9.63
C GLY A 45 -2.30 -13.16 -9.88
N ALA A 46 -1.67 -13.37 -11.02
CA ALA A 46 -0.51 -12.61 -11.46
C ALA A 46 -0.58 -12.30 -12.95
N PHE A 47 0.33 -11.44 -13.39
CA PHE A 47 0.58 -11.15 -14.79
C PHE A 47 2.07 -10.83 -15.00
N ARG A 48 2.50 -10.94 -16.25
CA ARG A 48 3.88 -10.74 -16.70
C ARG A 48 4.03 -9.39 -17.38
N LEU A 49 5.23 -8.84 -17.34
CA LEU A 49 5.60 -7.61 -18.03
C LEU A 49 6.66 -7.93 -19.10
N PRO A 50 6.58 -7.32 -20.30
CA PRO A 50 7.52 -7.61 -21.38
C PRO A 50 8.94 -7.17 -21.03
N ALA A 51 9.93 -7.96 -21.46
CA ALA A 51 11.36 -7.68 -21.28
C ALA A 51 11.96 -6.78 -22.37
N ASP A 52 11.19 -6.43 -23.40
CA ASP A 52 11.63 -5.61 -24.54
C ASP A 52 12.04 -4.19 -24.12
N ASP A 53 12.86 -3.55 -24.95
CA ASP A 53 13.24 -2.15 -24.78
C ASP A 53 12.10 -1.22 -25.23
N PHE A 54 11.69 -0.30 -24.36
CA PHE A 54 10.67 0.69 -24.64
C PHE A 54 11.12 2.09 -24.24
N GLY A 55 11.64 2.86 -25.20
CA GLY A 55 12.21 4.17 -24.90
C GLY A 55 13.62 4.04 -24.34
N GLU A 56 13.84 4.57 -23.15
CA GLU A 56 15.18 4.70 -22.54
C GLU A 56 15.57 3.53 -21.64
N SER A 57 14.69 2.54 -21.44
CA SER A 57 14.95 1.39 -20.56
C SER A 57 14.12 0.15 -20.93
N ASN A 58 14.23 -0.90 -20.12
CA ASN A 58 13.45 -2.13 -20.11
C ASN A 58 13.23 -2.60 -18.67
N LEU A 59 12.60 -3.77 -18.48
CA LEU A 59 12.30 -4.32 -17.15
C LEU A 59 13.26 -5.39 -16.64
N ASN A 60 14.28 -5.76 -17.42
CA ASN A 60 15.30 -6.69 -16.92
C ASN A 60 16.01 -6.06 -15.72
N TYR A 61 16.24 -6.85 -14.67
CA TYR A 61 16.82 -6.37 -13.41
C TYR A 61 16.14 -5.10 -12.84
N SER A 62 14.84 -4.90 -13.12
CA SER A 62 14.07 -3.83 -12.49
C SER A 62 13.98 -4.07 -10.99
N GLN A 63 14.18 -3.00 -10.22
CA GLN A 63 14.02 -3.03 -8.77
C GLN A 63 12.56 -3.02 -8.33
N GLY A 64 11.61 -2.73 -9.22
CA GLY A 64 10.19 -2.94 -9.00
C GLY A 64 9.38 -1.93 -8.15
N PRO A 65 9.83 -0.70 -7.80
CA PRO A 65 8.89 0.31 -7.30
C PRO A 65 7.77 0.54 -8.32
N ILE A 66 6.52 0.53 -7.84
CA ILE A 66 5.32 0.70 -8.65
C ILE A 66 4.34 1.69 -8.03
N ALA A 67 3.49 2.29 -8.86
CA ALA A 67 2.27 2.97 -8.44
C ALA A 67 1.08 2.51 -9.27
N PHE A 68 -0.10 2.42 -8.67
CA PHE A 68 -1.32 2.09 -9.38
C PHE A 68 -2.00 3.36 -9.91
N ASN A 69 -2.49 3.30 -11.14
CA ASN A 69 -3.31 4.33 -11.74
C ASN A 69 -4.76 3.82 -11.93
N PRO A 70 -5.72 4.28 -11.10
CA PRO A 70 -7.10 3.82 -11.17
C PRO A 70 -7.82 4.28 -12.44
N ALA A 71 -7.43 5.41 -13.05
CA ALA A 71 -8.13 5.99 -14.19
C ALA A 71 -8.02 5.11 -15.46
N SER A 72 -6.87 4.49 -15.67
CA SER A 72 -6.57 3.62 -16.81
C SER A 72 -6.43 2.15 -16.43
N ASN A 73 -6.53 1.80 -15.15
CA ASN A 73 -6.24 0.44 -14.65
C ASN A 73 -4.85 -0.02 -15.14
N SER A 74 -3.86 0.80 -14.84
CA SER A 74 -2.46 0.64 -15.23
C SER A 74 -1.54 0.73 -14.02
N ILE A 75 -0.27 0.37 -14.20
CA ILE A 75 0.79 0.57 -13.22
C ILE A 75 1.91 1.41 -13.82
N PHE A 76 2.38 2.38 -13.05
CA PHE A 76 3.71 2.96 -13.24
C PHE A 76 4.75 2.02 -12.65
N ILE A 77 5.88 1.86 -13.30
CA ILE A 77 6.96 0.99 -12.84
C ILE A 77 8.33 1.56 -13.22
N VAL A 78 9.30 1.40 -12.32
CA VAL A 78 10.71 1.71 -12.58
C VAL A 78 11.34 0.62 -13.46
N GLY A 79 12.09 1.03 -14.48
CA GLY A 79 12.81 0.16 -15.40
C GLY A 79 14.06 -0.48 -14.78
N HIS A 80 15.05 -0.75 -15.62
CA HIS A 80 16.31 -1.40 -15.25
C HIS A 80 17.01 -0.61 -14.13
N THR A 81 17.66 -1.32 -13.21
CA THR A 81 18.35 -0.74 -12.04
C THR A 81 19.40 0.34 -12.38
N TYR A 82 19.89 0.38 -13.63
CA TYR A 82 20.90 1.36 -14.08
C TYR A 82 20.29 2.57 -14.77
N ASP A 83 19.07 2.44 -15.31
CA ASP A 83 18.44 3.51 -16.08
C ASP A 83 17.52 4.35 -15.18
N GLN A 84 16.85 3.71 -14.20
CA GLN A 84 15.92 4.38 -13.26
C GLN A 84 14.84 5.23 -13.97
N ALA A 85 14.47 4.80 -15.17
CA ALA A 85 13.41 5.41 -15.96
C ALA A 85 12.03 4.88 -15.51
N ILE A 86 10.97 5.66 -15.70
CA ILE A 86 9.60 5.25 -15.36
C ILE A 86 8.80 5.04 -16.64
N ALA A 87 8.03 3.96 -16.70
CA ALA A 87 7.03 3.69 -17.74
C ALA A 87 5.66 3.41 -17.11
N GLU A 88 4.62 3.40 -17.95
CA GLU A 88 3.26 3.01 -17.55
C GLU A 88 2.74 1.87 -18.43
N PHE A 89 2.26 0.78 -17.80
CA PHE A 89 1.70 -0.39 -18.48
C PHE A 89 0.24 -0.61 -18.09
N ASN A 90 -0.61 -0.96 -19.06
CA ASN A 90 -1.95 -1.47 -18.77
C ASN A 90 -1.88 -2.80 -18.01
N ILE A 91 -2.76 -2.99 -17.02
CA ILE A 91 -2.88 -4.26 -16.33
C ILE A 91 -3.78 -5.20 -17.14
N PRO A 92 -3.28 -6.36 -17.62
CA PRO A 92 -4.11 -7.34 -18.33
C PRO A 92 -5.02 -8.07 -17.34
N ALA A 93 -5.90 -8.94 -17.85
CA ALA A 93 -6.65 -9.84 -16.98
C ALA A 93 -5.68 -10.69 -16.14
N ILE A 94 -5.82 -10.66 -14.82
CA ILE A 94 -4.96 -11.45 -13.93
C ILE A 94 -5.31 -12.94 -14.01
N VAL A 95 -4.31 -13.81 -13.93
CA VAL A 95 -4.49 -15.26 -13.97
C VAL A 95 -4.06 -15.87 -12.65
N LYS A 96 -4.95 -16.64 -12.02
CA LYS A 96 -4.64 -17.40 -10.80
C LYS A 96 -3.84 -18.66 -11.14
N SER A 97 -2.53 -18.47 -11.34
CA SER A 97 -1.56 -19.56 -11.55
C SER A 97 -0.24 -19.22 -10.84
N SER A 98 0.58 -20.24 -10.60
CA SER A 98 1.99 -20.13 -10.21
C SER A 98 2.93 -20.57 -11.34
N THR A 99 2.39 -20.83 -12.53
CA THR A 99 3.14 -21.22 -13.73
C THR A 99 3.22 -20.03 -14.67
N LEU A 100 4.44 -19.56 -14.96
CA LEU A 100 4.69 -18.35 -15.75
C LEU A 100 4.03 -18.39 -17.13
N THR A 101 4.09 -19.52 -17.83
CA THR A 101 3.53 -19.66 -19.18
C THR A 101 2.00 -19.62 -19.23
N ASP A 102 1.31 -19.75 -18.09
CA ASP A 102 -0.15 -19.58 -18.00
C ASP A 102 -0.57 -18.10 -17.86
N LEU A 103 0.35 -17.23 -17.42
CA LEU A 103 0.04 -15.85 -17.10
C LEU A 103 -0.11 -15.00 -18.35
N ASN A 104 -1.02 -14.03 -18.30
CA ASN A 104 -1.10 -13.01 -19.34
C ASN A 104 0.10 -12.07 -19.26
N MET A 105 0.62 -11.70 -20.42
CA MET A 105 1.64 -10.67 -20.59
C MET A 105 0.97 -9.31 -20.83
N CYS A 106 1.51 -8.24 -20.25
CA CYS A 106 1.17 -6.87 -20.67
C CYS A 106 1.52 -6.64 -22.15
N ASP A 107 0.73 -5.82 -22.83
CA ASP A 107 1.13 -5.23 -24.11
C ASP A 107 2.26 -4.21 -23.91
N ALA A 108 2.73 -3.60 -25.01
CA ALA A 108 3.63 -2.45 -24.97
C ALA A 108 3.10 -1.34 -24.04
N PRO A 109 3.99 -0.57 -23.39
CA PRO A 109 3.57 0.44 -22.42
C PRO A 109 2.75 1.56 -23.07
N ILE A 110 1.85 2.14 -22.28
CA ILE A 110 1.06 3.33 -22.63
C ILE A 110 1.98 4.55 -22.69
N GLN A 111 2.97 4.59 -21.79
CA GLN A 111 4.04 5.59 -21.75
C GLN A 111 5.38 4.86 -21.66
N ASN A 112 6.25 5.08 -22.65
CA ASN A 112 7.58 4.48 -22.68
C ASN A 112 8.44 4.88 -21.47
N PHE A 113 9.47 4.10 -21.19
CA PHE A 113 10.45 4.44 -20.16
C PHE A 113 11.09 5.80 -20.45
N THR A 114 10.92 6.71 -19.49
CA THR A 114 11.43 8.08 -19.52
C THR A 114 12.32 8.30 -18.30
N SER A 115 13.52 8.84 -18.51
CA SER A 115 14.49 9.19 -17.48
C SER A 115 14.02 10.44 -16.72
N VAL A 116 13.96 10.33 -15.40
CA VAL A 116 13.37 11.35 -14.54
C VAL A 116 14.38 12.08 -13.66
N LEU A 117 15.46 11.41 -13.24
CA LEU A 117 16.43 11.97 -12.29
C LEU A 117 17.29 13.09 -12.89
N ASP A 118 17.61 13.01 -14.18
CA ASP A 118 18.40 14.01 -14.90
C ASP A 118 17.57 15.20 -15.41
N SER A 119 16.25 15.06 -15.40
CA SER A 119 15.28 16.03 -15.97
C SER A 119 14.72 17.00 -14.92
N ILE A 120 15.21 16.94 -13.69
CA ILE A 120 14.75 17.77 -12.56
C ILE A 120 15.23 19.21 -12.74
N SER A 121 14.32 20.17 -12.60
CA SER A 121 14.59 21.60 -12.86
C SER A 121 15.74 22.20 -12.04
N GLY A 122 15.96 21.71 -10.81
CA GLY A 122 17.06 22.11 -9.93
C GLY A 122 18.36 21.32 -10.10
N GLY A 123 18.38 20.32 -10.99
CA GLY A 123 19.44 19.33 -11.12
C GLY A 123 19.50 18.35 -9.95
N ASN A 124 20.54 17.50 -9.96
CA ASN A 124 20.74 16.44 -8.99
C ASN A 124 22.06 16.61 -8.21
N PRO A 125 22.16 17.60 -7.31
CA PRO A 125 23.43 17.96 -6.66
C PRO A 125 23.91 16.96 -5.61
N GLN A 126 23.05 16.04 -5.16
CA GLN A 126 23.36 15.02 -4.15
C GLN A 126 23.48 13.61 -4.77
N GLY A 127 23.57 13.51 -6.10
CA GLY A 127 23.85 12.23 -6.76
C GLY A 127 22.76 11.17 -6.57
N ILE A 128 21.50 11.58 -6.41
CA ILE A 128 20.36 10.66 -6.25
C ILE A 128 20.24 9.77 -7.49
N ASP A 129 20.40 8.47 -7.33
CA ASP A 129 20.56 7.54 -8.45
C ASP A 129 19.66 6.32 -8.34
N ARG A 130 18.73 6.28 -7.36
CA ARG A 130 17.73 5.23 -7.21
C ARG A 130 16.37 5.82 -6.91
N ILE A 131 15.33 5.19 -7.43
CA ILE A 131 13.93 5.42 -7.09
C ILE A 131 13.51 4.35 -6.08
N GLY A 132 12.97 4.78 -4.94
CA GLY A 132 12.52 3.86 -3.88
C GLY A 132 11.00 3.72 -3.77
N GLY A 133 10.23 4.66 -4.31
CA GLY A 133 8.78 4.57 -4.31
C GLY A 133 8.12 5.59 -5.23
N ILE A 134 6.89 5.28 -5.65
CA ILE A 134 6.08 6.11 -6.53
C ILE A 134 4.67 6.12 -5.96
N ALA A 135 4.01 7.28 -5.95
CA ALA A 135 2.58 7.38 -5.73
C ALA A 135 1.95 8.37 -6.71
N LEU A 136 0.79 7.99 -7.25
CA LEU A 136 -0.08 8.89 -7.98
C LEU A 136 -0.91 9.68 -6.98
N ILE A 137 -0.80 11.00 -7.00
CA ILE A 137 -1.47 11.89 -6.06
C ILE A 137 -2.41 12.81 -6.84
N SER A 138 -3.70 12.72 -6.55
CA SER A 138 -4.69 13.66 -7.08
C SER A 138 -4.60 15.01 -6.38
N GLY A 139 -4.21 16.03 -7.14
CA GLY A 139 -4.10 17.41 -6.69
C GLY A 139 -5.12 18.35 -7.33
N PRO A 140 -5.11 19.64 -6.95
CA PRO A 140 -5.97 20.66 -7.53
C PRO A 140 -5.74 20.90 -9.04
N ASN A 141 -4.59 20.48 -9.57
CA ASN A 141 -4.21 20.66 -10.98
C ASN A 141 -4.32 19.37 -11.81
N GLY A 142 -4.89 18.30 -11.24
CA GLY A 142 -4.89 16.95 -11.82
C GLY A 142 -4.00 15.99 -11.04
N ASP A 143 -3.79 14.82 -11.62
CA ASP A 143 -2.95 13.78 -11.03
C ASP A 143 -1.47 14.04 -11.34
N GLU A 144 -0.63 13.98 -10.30
CA GLU A 144 0.83 14.11 -10.40
C GLU A 144 1.50 12.87 -9.78
N LEU A 145 2.72 12.53 -10.19
CA LEU A 145 3.49 11.48 -9.51
C LEU A 145 4.42 12.11 -8.47
N LEU A 146 4.22 11.75 -7.20
CA LEU A 146 5.22 11.97 -6.16
C LEU A 146 6.14 10.75 -6.13
N VAL A 147 7.43 10.99 -6.32
CA VAL A 147 8.45 9.94 -6.44
C VAL A 147 9.49 10.13 -5.35
N ASN A 148 9.82 9.06 -4.64
CA ASN A 148 10.93 9.03 -3.71
C ASN A 148 12.21 8.53 -4.40
N GLY A 149 13.34 9.15 -4.08
CA GLY A 149 14.65 8.72 -4.55
C GLY A 149 15.76 8.95 -3.54
N TYR A 150 16.83 8.17 -3.66
CA TYR A 150 18.00 8.17 -2.78
C TYR A 150 19.30 7.90 -3.57
N GLU A 151 20.45 8.29 -3.03
CA GLU A 151 21.76 7.80 -3.51
C GLU A 151 22.02 6.40 -2.95
N TYR A 152 22.30 5.44 -3.82
CA TYR A 152 22.56 4.04 -3.46
C TYR A 152 23.75 3.90 -2.50
N TYR A 153 24.82 4.67 -2.74
CA TYR A 153 26.05 4.58 -1.95
C TYR A 153 26.48 5.95 -1.40
N ASP A 154 25.80 6.40 -0.37
CA ASP A 154 26.15 7.61 0.39
C ASP A 154 27.04 7.24 1.58
N ALA A 155 28.35 7.20 1.36
CA ALA A 155 29.34 6.89 2.39
C ALA A 155 29.39 7.92 3.52
N ALA A 156 29.02 9.17 3.22
CA ALA A 156 29.06 10.28 4.18
C ALA A 156 27.81 10.32 5.07
N ALA A 157 26.73 9.65 4.66
CA ALA A 157 25.41 9.69 5.28
C ALA A 157 24.88 11.13 5.37
N ASP A 158 25.08 11.94 4.33
CA ASP A 158 24.77 13.37 4.32
C ASP A 158 23.67 13.78 3.33
N ASN A 159 23.12 12.84 2.55
CA ASN A 159 21.98 13.16 1.70
C ASN A 159 20.77 13.61 2.53
N SER A 160 20.13 14.64 2.03
CA SER A 160 18.87 15.19 2.53
C SER A 160 17.79 15.25 1.44
N HIS A 161 18.15 15.10 0.17
CA HIS A 161 17.20 15.00 -0.94
C HIS A 161 16.50 13.64 -0.90
N THR A 162 15.19 13.64 -1.08
CA THR A 162 14.35 12.46 -0.87
C THR A 162 13.29 12.24 -1.92
N SER A 163 12.79 13.31 -2.56
CA SER A 163 11.63 13.18 -3.42
C SER A 163 11.56 14.26 -4.50
N PHE A 164 10.79 14.00 -5.54
CA PHE A 164 10.51 14.93 -6.62
C PHE A 164 9.09 14.68 -7.16
N VAL A 165 8.55 15.63 -7.90
CA VAL A 165 7.19 15.57 -8.45
C VAL A 165 7.22 15.68 -9.96
N ILE A 166 6.65 14.69 -10.64
CA ILE A 166 6.37 14.72 -12.07
C ILE A 166 4.97 15.32 -12.24
N ARG A 167 4.90 16.51 -12.84
CA ARG A 167 3.71 17.38 -12.85
C ARG A 167 2.58 16.93 -13.78
N ASP A 168 2.87 16.11 -14.78
CA ASP A 168 1.87 15.51 -15.66
C ASP A 168 2.10 14.00 -15.70
N SER A 169 1.32 13.26 -14.92
CA SER A 169 1.42 11.80 -14.86
C SER A 169 0.99 11.11 -16.16
N SER A 170 0.32 11.82 -17.09
CA SER A 170 -0.15 11.29 -18.37
C SER A 170 0.83 11.52 -19.54
N ALA A 171 1.89 12.30 -19.30
CA ALA A 171 2.86 12.66 -20.32
C ALA A 171 4.30 12.71 -19.76
N LEU A 172 4.81 11.59 -19.25
CA LEU A 172 6.13 11.47 -18.60
C LEU A 172 7.26 12.15 -19.40
N ASN A 173 7.31 11.95 -20.72
CA ASN A 173 8.38 12.44 -21.60
C ASN A 173 8.43 13.96 -21.81
N SER A 174 7.37 14.68 -21.43
CA SER A 174 7.25 16.13 -21.63
C SER A 174 6.85 16.87 -20.36
N SER A 175 6.55 16.14 -19.29
CA SER A 175 6.25 16.70 -17.98
C SER A 175 7.45 17.46 -17.43
N SER A 176 7.20 18.63 -16.85
CA SER A 176 8.17 19.25 -15.94
C SER A 176 8.34 18.40 -14.68
N ILE A 177 9.55 18.40 -14.14
CA ILE A 177 9.86 17.72 -12.88
C ILE A 177 10.44 18.73 -11.90
N ASP A 178 9.79 18.81 -10.74
CA ASP A 178 10.17 19.69 -9.63
C ASP A 178 10.78 18.87 -8.50
N GLY A 179 11.87 19.37 -7.92
CA GLY A 179 12.59 18.71 -6.86
C GLY A 179 14.08 19.06 -6.87
N PHE A 180 14.89 18.43 -6.02
CA PHE A 180 14.44 17.52 -4.97
C PHE A 180 13.82 18.26 -3.77
N PHE A 181 12.90 17.60 -3.10
CA PHE A 181 12.39 17.93 -1.77
C PHE A 181 13.04 17.03 -0.71
N SER A 182 12.92 17.45 0.54
CA SER A 182 13.47 16.76 1.71
C SER A 182 12.37 16.44 2.71
N PHE A 183 12.08 15.16 2.92
CA PHE A 183 11.25 14.75 4.04
C PHE A 183 11.97 15.00 5.37
N GLN A 184 11.24 15.57 6.34
CA GLN A 184 11.62 15.48 7.73
C GLN A 184 11.63 14.00 8.16
N GLY A 185 12.66 13.58 8.89
CA GLY A 185 12.91 12.16 9.21
C GLY A 185 14.18 11.61 8.52
N GLY A 186 14.69 12.30 7.50
CA GLY A 186 15.98 11.98 6.87
C GLY A 186 15.86 10.99 5.71
N ALA A 187 16.84 11.04 4.80
CA ALA A 187 16.76 10.35 3.51
C ALA A 187 16.64 8.83 3.65
N GLY A 188 17.53 8.16 4.40
CA GLY A 188 17.50 6.70 4.51
C GLY A 188 16.33 6.10 5.32
N HIS A 189 15.38 6.93 5.77
CA HIS A 189 14.22 6.51 6.57
C HIS A 189 12.90 6.82 5.87
N THR A 190 12.90 7.60 4.79
CA THR A 190 11.68 8.15 4.17
C THR A 190 11.60 7.97 2.66
N THR A 191 12.60 7.36 2.03
CA THR A 191 12.75 7.29 0.56
C THR A 191 12.23 6.02 -0.10
N GLY A 192 11.54 5.15 0.64
CA GLY A 192 10.89 3.95 0.12
C GLY A 192 9.49 4.26 -0.38
N TRP A 193 8.50 3.51 0.10
CA TRP A 193 7.11 3.58 -0.36
C TRP A 193 6.40 4.88 0.03
N ILE A 194 5.35 5.19 -0.73
CA ILE A 194 4.33 6.18 -0.37
C ILE A 194 2.97 5.50 -0.52
N SER A 195 2.09 5.64 0.48
CA SER A 195 0.72 5.10 0.38
C SER A 195 -0.30 5.97 1.11
N GLU A 196 -1.56 5.87 0.70
CA GLU A 196 -2.65 6.64 1.28
C GLU A 196 -2.99 6.13 2.70
N ILE A 197 -3.26 7.06 3.62
CA ILE A 197 -3.85 6.77 4.92
C ILE A 197 -5.38 6.77 4.76
N PRO A 198 -6.09 5.68 5.10
CA PRO A 198 -7.55 5.65 5.04
C PRO A 198 -8.17 6.78 5.85
N LEU A 199 -9.23 7.39 5.32
CA LEU A 199 -9.86 8.60 5.86
C LEU A 199 -10.09 8.56 7.38
N ALA A 200 -10.48 7.40 7.92
CA ALA A 200 -10.74 7.19 9.34
C ALA A 200 -9.50 7.45 10.25
N TRP A 201 -8.29 7.39 9.70
CA TRP A 201 -7.03 7.52 10.43
C TRP A 201 -6.28 8.83 10.16
N GLN A 202 -6.65 9.59 9.13
CA GLN A 202 -5.88 10.76 8.69
C GLN A 202 -5.72 11.82 9.79
N ASP A 203 -6.83 12.21 10.43
CA ASP A 203 -6.82 13.19 11.52
C ASP A 203 -6.02 12.71 12.74
N LEU A 204 -6.10 11.41 13.05
CA LEU A 204 -5.43 10.81 14.21
C LEU A 204 -3.92 10.74 14.02
N LEU A 205 -3.47 10.42 12.80
CA LEU A 205 -2.06 10.28 12.47
C LEU A 205 -1.41 11.61 12.07
N GLY A 206 -2.21 12.58 11.60
CA GLY A 206 -1.74 13.93 11.26
C GLY A 206 -1.25 14.07 9.82
N GLY A 207 -1.87 13.35 8.89
CA GLY A 207 -1.53 13.41 7.47
C GLY A 207 -2.47 12.54 6.64
N SER A 208 -2.48 12.72 5.32
CA SER A 208 -3.29 11.91 4.41
C SER A 208 -2.51 10.76 3.79
N HIS A 209 -1.18 10.77 3.88
CA HIS A 209 -0.31 9.74 3.31
C HIS A 209 0.77 9.35 4.30
N ILE A 210 1.35 8.17 4.08
CA ILE A 210 2.47 7.64 4.83
C ILE A 210 3.63 7.39 3.88
N THR A 211 4.85 7.75 4.30
CA THR A 211 6.09 7.37 3.64
C THR A 211 6.95 6.56 4.61
N GLY A 212 7.81 5.70 4.10
CA GLY A 212 8.71 4.91 4.91
C GLY A 212 9.77 4.22 4.07
N ASP A 213 10.74 3.63 4.73
CA ASP A 213 11.79 2.82 4.13
C ASP A 213 12.26 1.76 5.14
N SER A 214 13.29 1.01 4.81
CA SER A 214 13.97 0.09 5.73
C SER A 214 15.44 -0.12 5.33
N SER A 215 16.12 -1.04 6.01
CA SER A 215 17.49 -1.40 5.71
C SER A 215 17.62 -2.14 4.37
N GLY A 216 18.86 -2.41 3.96
CA GLY A 216 19.16 -3.12 2.70
C GLY A 216 19.73 -2.24 1.60
N ILE A 217 19.96 -0.94 1.88
CA ILE A 217 20.88 -0.10 1.10
C ILE A 217 22.24 0.05 1.85
N PRO A 218 23.36 0.24 1.14
CA PRO A 218 24.67 0.42 1.74
C PRO A 218 24.72 1.50 2.84
N ILE A 219 25.62 1.27 3.81
CA ILE A 219 25.86 2.16 4.97
C ILE A 219 24.67 2.16 5.94
N ILE A 220 24.43 1.01 6.58
CA ILE A 220 23.27 0.79 7.48
C ILE A 220 23.05 1.87 8.55
N GLY A 221 24.09 2.58 8.98
CA GLY A 221 23.96 3.67 9.96
C GLY A 221 23.10 4.86 9.49
N ARG A 222 22.81 4.96 8.18
CA ARG A 222 21.94 6.01 7.62
C ARG A 222 20.49 5.56 7.41
N THR A 223 20.17 4.29 7.65
CA THR A 223 18.89 3.68 7.27
C THR A 223 18.07 3.27 8.49
N SER A 224 16.77 3.09 8.26
CA SER A 224 15.89 2.50 9.28
C SER A 224 16.16 0.99 9.40
N VAL A 225 16.63 0.51 10.54
CA VAL A 225 16.91 -0.92 10.84
C VAL A 225 15.65 -1.63 11.34
N GLY A 226 14.64 -1.59 10.48
CA GLY A 226 13.25 -1.97 10.68
C GLY A 226 12.37 -1.17 9.73
N PRO A 227 11.11 -1.55 9.47
CA PRO A 227 10.22 -0.73 8.66
C PRO A 227 9.92 0.58 9.37
N SER A 228 10.08 1.72 8.70
CA SER A 228 9.69 3.03 9.24
C SER A 228 8.29 3.46 8.78
N ALA A 229 7.76 4.51 9.38
CA ALA A 229 6.47 5.09 9.03
C ALA A 229 6.40 6.56 9.45
N PHE A 230 6.17 7.43 8.48
CA PHE A 230 6.06 8.87 8.64
C PHE A 230 4.79 9.36 7.94
N SER A 231 3.84 9.92 8.69
CA SER A 231 2.66 10.53 8.07
C SER A 231 2.95 11.94 7.60
N PHE A 232 2.35 12.33 6.48
CA PHE A 232 2.55 13.64 5.86
C PHE A 232 1.37 14.05 4.97
N SER A 233 1.43 15.27 4.44
CA SER A 233 0.46 15.80 3.47
C SER A 233 1.14 16.03 2.12
N PRO A 234 0.88 15.21 1.08
CA PRO A 234 1.56 15.36 -0.21
C PRO A 234 1.15 16.65 -0.94
N LEU A 235 -0.03 17.20 -0.64
CA LEU A 235 -0.52 18.47 -1.21
C LEU A 235 0.27 19.70 -0.75
N ASP A 236 1.25 19.53 0.15
CA ASP A 236 2.23 20.57 0.46
C ASP A 236 3.20 20.80 -0.70
N VAL A 237 3.38 19.81 -1.60
CA VAL A 237 4.26 19.87 -2.78
C VAL A 237 3.53 19.56 -4.09
N VAL A 238 2.57 18.64 -4.07
CA VAL A 238 1.72 18.28 -5.22
C VAL A 238 0.69 19.38 -5.49
N GLY A 239 0.52 19.74 -6.76
CA GLY A 239 -0.34 20.84 -7.21
C GLY A 239 0.19 22.23 -6.84
N LYS A 240 1.46 22.33 -6.46
CA LYS A 240 2.15 23.59 -6.13
C LYS A 240 3.20 23.92 -7.20
N SER A 241 3.60 25.19 -7.28
CA SER A 241 4.72 25.63 -8.14
C SER A 241 6.07 25.63 -7.42
N THR A 242 6.11 25.15 -6.17
CA THR A 242 7.34 25.07 -5.39
C THR A 242 8.25 24.00 -6.01
N GLN A 243 9.52 24.34 -6.23
CA GLN A 243 10.48 23.45 -6.90
C GLN A 243 11.41 22.70 -5.94
N SER A 244 11.50 23.13 -4.68
CA SER A 244 12.28 22.45 -3.63
C SER A 244 11.82 22.90 -2.25
N GLY A 245 12.17 22.14 -1.21
CA GLY A 245 11.83 22.49 0.17
C GLY A 245 11.68 21.27 1.07
N THR A 246 11.28 21.51 2.31
CA THR A 246 11.07 20.46 3.31
C THR A 246 9.61 20.04 3.36
N ILE A 247 9.36 18.72 3.28
CA ILE A 247 8.06 18.12 3.53
C ILE A 247 8.00 17.74 5.01
N GLN A 248 7.06 18.33 5.75
CA GLN A 248 6.90 18.06 7.17
C GLN A 248 6.28 16.67 7.38
N THR A 249 6.73 15.98 8.42
CA THR A 249 6.24 14.65 8.75
C THR A 249 5.91 14.52 10.23
N ASN A 250 5.10 13.52 10.57
CA ASN A 250 5.02 13.01 11.93
C ASN A 250 5.58 11.60 11.96
N THR A 251 6.61 11.39 12.79
CA THR A 251 7.15 10.05 13.07
C THR A 251 6.10 9.18 13.75
N LEU A 252 5.88 7.99 13.21
CA LEU A 252 4.96 6.97 13.76
C LEU A 252 5.69 5.68 14.10
N LEU A 253 6.74 5.34 13.34
CA LEU A 253 7.56 4.15 13.49
C LEU A 253 8.94 4.46 12.92
N ASP A 254 10.01 4.22 13.65
CA ASP A 254 11.36 4.52 13.18
C ASP A 254 12.41 3.81 14.03
N PHE A 255 13.36 3.13 13.38
CA PHE A 255 14.35 2.25 14.01
C PHE A 255 15.75 2.65 13.57
N SER A 256 16.57 3.21 14.46
CA SER A 256 17.98 3.51 14.12
C SER A 256 18.86 2.27 14.28
N LEU A 257 20.14 2.35 13.88
CA LEU A 257 21.10 1.30 14.20
C LEU A 257 21.35 1.14 15.71
N GLU A 258 21.13 2.21 16.50
CA GLU A 258 21.21 2.16 17.98
C GLU A 258 19.97 1.51 18.59
N HIS A 259 18.82 1.66 17.94
CA HIS A 259 17.53 1.08 18.34
C HIS A 259 16.90 0.28 17.19
N PRO A 260 17.54 -0.83 16.76
CA PRO A 260 17.02 -1.65 15.68
C PRO A 260 15.79 -2.44 16.14
N LEU A 261 14.95 -2.89 15.20
CA LEU A 261 13.78 -3.71 15.50
C LEU A 261 14.15 -5.04 16.20
N SER A 262 15.35 -5.55 15.93
CA SER A 262 15.97 -6.64 16.69
C SER A 262 17.43 -6.30 16.97
N SER A 263 17.87 -6.54 18.21
CA SER A 263 19.27 -6.34 18.59
C SER A 263 20.20 -7.43 18.04
N ASP A 264 19.67 -8.61 17.72
CA ASP A 264 20.44 -9.76 17.21
C ASP A 264 20.39 -9.82 15.67
N LEU A 265 20.91 -8.79 15.00
CA LEU A 265 20.81 -8.65 13.54
C LEU A 265 21.54 -9.75 12.76
N SER A 266 22.51 -10.44 13.39
CA SER A 266 23.19 -11.60 12.81
C SER A 266 22.48 -12.93 13.08
N ASN A 267 21.45 -12.92 13.93
CA ASN A 267 20.80 -14.11 14.46
C ASN A 267 21.82 -15.10 15.07
N ASP A 268 22.78 -14.58 15.85
CA ASP A 268 23.79 -15.38 16.55
C ASP A 268 23.15 -16.31 17.60
N SER A 269 21.98 -15.93 18.11
CA SER A 269 21.19 -16.77 19.02
C SER A 269 20.53 -17.97 18.33
N GLY A 270 20.33 -17.92 17.01
CA GLY A 270 19.51 -18.88 16.25
C GLY A 270 18.02 -18.80 16.58
N THR A 271 17.56 -17.72 17.21
CA THR A 271 16.17 -17.55 17.64
C THR A 271 15.50 -16.27 17.13
N ASN A 272 16.23 -15.41 16.42
CA ASN A 272 15.68 -14.20 15.84
C ASN A 272 14.93 -14.51 14.54
N ASP A 273 13.61 -14.60 14.66
CA ASP A 273 12.68 -14.73 13.55
C ASP A 273 12.05 -13.39 13.12
N LEU A 274 12.47 -12.25 13.67
CA LEU A 274 11.80 -10.96 13.47
C LEU A 274 12.46 -10.08 12.40
N TRP A 275 13.75 -9.77 12.55
CA TRP A 275 14.47 -8.84 11.68
C TRP A 275 15.98 -9.06 11.76
N THR A 276 16.65 -9.26 10.62
CA THR A 276 18.10 -9.50 10.52
C THR A 276 18.75 -8.45 9.61
N HIS A 277 20.07 -8.52 9.43
CA HIS A 277 20.78 -7.73 8.41
C HIS A 277 20.30 -7.99 6.97
N LEU A 278 19.53 -9.06 6.74
CA LEU A 278 19.00 -9.44 5.43
C LEU A 278 17.52 -9.08 5.26
N SER A 279 16.90 -8.46 6.27
CA SER A 279 15.53 -8.01 6.23
C SER A 279 15.39 -6.67 5.50
N ARG A 280 14.36 -6.59 4.66
CA ARG A 280 13.96 -5.38 3.96
C ARG A 280 12.45 -5.37 3.76
N ALA A 281 11.81 -4.28 4.16
CA ALA A 281 10.46 -3.94 3.74
C ALA A 281 10.53 -3.07 2.47
N ILE A 282 9.68 -3.36 1.48
CA ILE A 282 9.62 -2.64 0.21
C ILE A 282 8.31 -1.89 0.00
N PHE A 283 7.28 -2.19 0.80
CA PHE A 283 6.01 -1.50 0.73
C PHE A 283 5.29 -1.54 2.07
N GLY A 284 4.77 -0.39 2.49
CA GLY A 284 3.96 -0.23 3.69
C GLY A 284 2.66 0.50 3.37
N PHE A 285 1.54 0.01 3.89
CA PHE A 285 0.23 0.64 3.73
C PHE A 285 -0.70 0.31 4.90
N ILE A 286 -1.67 1.18 5.13
CA ILE A 286 -2.71 0.92 6.13
C ILE A 286 -3.88 0.22 5.46
N VAL A 287 -4.27 -0.95 5.98
CA VAL A 287 -5.37 -1.72 5.40
C VAL A 287 -6.71 -1.01 5.72
N PRO A 288 -7.49 -0.56 4.72
CA PRO A 288 -8.72 0.19 4.95
C PRO A 288 -9.74 -0.55 5.80
N GLY A 289 -10.41 0.17 6.70
CA GLY A 289 -11.42 -0.41 7.60
C GLY A 289 -10.86 -1.28 8.73
N THR A 290 -9.55 -1.21 8.96
CA THR A 290 -8.84 -1.95 10.01
C THR A 290 -8.01 -0.99 10.88
N ARG A 291 -7.37 -1.55 11.90
CA ARG A 291 -6.30 -0.86 12.64
C ARG A 291 -4.90 -1.43 12.37
N THR A 292 -4.69 -1.98 11.17
CA THR A 292 -3.43 -2.61 10.79
C THR A 292 -2.66 -1.74 9.80
N TYR A 293 -1.44 -1.36 10.17
CA TYR A 293 -0.41 -0.99 9.22
C TYR A 293 0.35 -2.26 8.81
N ALA A 294 0.43 -2.55 7.52
CA ALA A 294 1.08 -3.73 7.00
C ALA A 294 2.33 -3.31 6.22
N THR A 295 3.47 -3.90 6.54
CA THR A 295 4.72 -3.76 5.79
C THR A 295 5.14 -5.10 5.23
N ILE A 296 5.54 -5.13 3.96
CA ILE A 296 5.83 -6.34 3.21
C ILE A 296 7.18 -6.20 2.53
N GLY A 297 7.94 -7.29 2.48
CA GLY A 297 9.18 -7.38 1.73
C GLY A 297 9.77 -8.77 1.81
N PHE A 298 11.01 -8.88 2.24
CA PHE A 298 11.73 -10.13 2.35
C PHE A 298 12.68 -10.13 3.53
N SER A 299 13.07 -11.32 3.95
CA SER A 299 13.99 -11.52 5.05
C SER A 299 14.77 -12.82 4.86
N GLY A 300 15.89 -12.95 5.57
CA GLY A 300 16.72 -14.16 5.50
C GLY A 300 17.61 -14.33 6.71
N GLY A 301 18.29 -15.48 6.77
CA GLY A 301 19.18 -15.82 7.88
C GLY A 301 18.45 -16.20 9.17
N HIS A 302 17.15 -16.48 9.11
CA HIS A 302 16.36 -16.84 10.29
C HIS A 302 16.66 -18.27 10.76
N SER A 303 17.07 -19.16 9.85
CA SER A 303 17.37 -20.57 10.16
C SER A 303 18.88 -20.83 10.27
N SER A 304 19.68 -20.17 9.43
CA SER A 304 21.12 -20.41 9.25
C SER A 304 22.01 -19.34 9.87
N GLY A 305 21.41 -18.26 10.39
CA GLY A 305 22.11 -17.06 10.83
C GLY A 305 22.50 -16.16 9.65
N VAL A 306 23.18 -15.06 9.95
CA VAL A 306 23.74 -14.15 8.95
C VAL A 306 25.24 -14.06 9.14
N CYS A 307 25.97 -14.16 8.03
CA CYS A 307 27.42 -13.96 7.99
C CYS A 307 27.76 -12.70 7.18
N TYR A 308 28.97 -12.16 7.36
CA TYR A 308 29.51 -11.10 6.53
C TYR A 308 30.68 -11.61 5.69
N LYS A 309 30.56 -11.51 4.36
CA LYS A 309 31.57 -11.96 3.38
C LYS A 309 31.98 -13.42 3.55
N CYS A 310 31.06 -14.28 3.95
CA CYS A 310 31.31 -15.72 4.00
C CYS A 310 31.04 -16.39 2.65
N THR A 311 31.41 -17.67 2.56
CA THR A 311 31.05 -18.55 1.46
C THR A 311 29.81 -19.34 1.85
N GLN A 312 28.76 -19.25 1.03
CA GLN A 312 27.51 -19.97 1.24
C GLN A 312 27.67 -21.47 0.92
N ASN A 313 26.67 -22.27 1.29
CA ASN A 313 26.64 -23.72 1.04
C ASN A 313 26.64 -24.13 -0.45
N ASP A 314 26.38 -23.19 -1.37
CA ASP A 314 26.46 -23.37 -2.83
C ASP A 314 27.84 -22.95 -3.43
N ASN A 315 28.80 -22.55 -2.58
CA ASN A 315 30.11 -22.01 -2.92
C ASN A 315 30.11 -20.56 -3.44
N ASN A 316 29.01 -19.82 -3.33
CA ASN A 316 28.99 -18.41 -3.63
C ASN A 316 29.72 -17.61 -2.53
N LEU A 317 30.62 -16.71 -2.93
CA LEU A 317 31.30 -15.79 -2.00
C LEU A 317 30.52 -14.48 -1.92
N CYS A 318 29.99 -14.16 -0.74
CA CYS A 318 29.19 -12.97 -0.54
C CYS A 318 30.04 -11.70 -0.54
N GLY A 319 29.55 -10.64 -1.19
CA GLY A 319 30.16 -9.30 -1.17
C GLY A 319 29.89 -8.51 0.12
N GLY A 320 28.90 -8.94 0.91
CA GLY A 320 28.45 -8.29 2.14
C GLY A 320 27.77 -9.30 3.08
N TYR A 321 26.72 -8.88 3.77
CA TYR A 321 25.91 -9.80 4.56
C TYR A 321 25.18 -10.79 3.66
N CYS A 322 25.11 -12.06 4.08
CA CYS A 322 24.29 -13.09 3.45
C CYS A 322 23.99 -14.22 4.44
N ALA A 323 22.99 -15.03 4.15
CA ALA A 323 22.73 -16.26 4.89
C ALA A 323 23.76 -17.34 4.48
N PRO A 324 24.38 -18.07 5.43
CA PRO A 324 25.25 -19.20 5.11
C PRO A 324 24.56 -20.28 4.26
N ASP A 325 23.25 -20.46 4.44
CA ASP A 325 22.41 -21.23 3.53
C ASP A 325 21.82 -20.30 2.46
N ALA A 326 22.13 -20.54 1.18
CA ALA A 326 21.67 -19.70 0.07
C ALA A 326 20.15 -19.71 -0.12
N GLU A 327 19.45 -20.69 0.46
CA GLU A 327 17.99 -20.82 0.38
C GLU A 327 17.26 -20.28 1.64
N ASP A 328 17.98 -19.79 2.66
CA ASP A 328 17.38 -19.23 3.88
C ASP A 328 16.94 -17.77 3.69
N TYR A 329 16.07 -17.59 2.70
CA TYR A 329 15.39 -16.35 2.35
C TYR A 329 13.92 -16.64 2.12
N SER A 330 13.07 -15.68 2.47
CA SER A 330 11.64 -15.75 2.22
C SER A 330 11.08 -14.35 2.03
N HIS A 331 10.05 -14.23 1.19
CA HIS A 331 9.20 -13.05 1.28
C HIS A 331 8.57 -13.01 2.66
N TYR A 332 8.42 -11.82 3.21
CA TYR A 332 8.15 -11.62 4.63
C TYR A 332 7.19 -10.46 4.85
N TYR A 333 6.49 -10.48 5.98
CA TYR A 333 5.58 -9.42 6.37
C TYR A 333 5.69 -9.10 7.86
N TRP A 334 5.31 -7.86 8.20
CA TRP A 334 5.16 -7.38 9.58
C TRP A 334 3.87 -6.56 9.68
N LEU A 335 3.00 -6.91 10.62
CA LEU A 335 1.71 -6.25 10.87
C LEU A 335 1.75 -5.51 12.21
N TRP A 336 1.41 -4.23 12.17
CA TRP A 336 1.53 -3.29 13.28
C TRP A 336 0.15 -2.77 13.69
N ASP A 337 -0.10 -2.60 15.00
CA ASP A 337 -1.36 -2.02 15.48
C ASP A 337 -1.26 -0.48 15.42
N LEU A 338 -2.17 0.16 14.68
CA LEU A 338 -2.21 1.61 14.54
C LEU A 338 -2.42 2.34 15.87
N ASN A 339 -2.96 1.67 16.89
CA ASN A 339 -3.02 2.24 18.22
C ASN A 339 -1.63 2.47 18.82
N ASP A 340 -0.65 1.63 18.49
CA ASP A 340 0.73 1.80 18.97
C ASP A 340 1.44 2.92 18.20
N LEU A 341 1.23 3.02 16.88
CA LEU A 341 1.71 4.17 16.09
C LEU A 341 1.06 5.49 16.57
N LEU A 342 -0.21 5.45 17.00
CA LEU A 342 -0.88 6.61 17.59
C LEU A 342 -0.29 7.00 18.95
N LYS A 343 0.18 6.04 19.75
CA LYS A 343 0.90 6.32 21.01
C LYS A 343 2.22 7.04 20.75
N VAL A 344 2.95 6.66 19.70
CA VAL A 344 4.16 7.37 19.24
C VAL A 344 3.81 8.80 18.83
N LYS A 345 2.76 8.97 17.99
CA LYS A 345 2.28 10.29 17.58
C LYS A 345 1.93 11.21 18.75
N GLN A 346 1.44 10.63 19.84
CA GLN A 346 1.07 11.32 21.08
C GLN A 346 2.25 11.52 22.05
N GLY A 347 3.44 11.00 21.74
CA GLY A 347 4.64 11.09 22.57
C GLY A 347 4.55 10.28 23.86
N THR A 348 3.78 9.19 23.86
CA THR A 348 3.59 8.33 25.05
C THR A 348 4.52 7.11 25.07
N ILE A 349 5.06 6.74 23.91
CA ILE A 349 6.14 5.77 23.72
C ILE A 349 7.04 6.29 22.59
N GLU A 350 8.28 5.82 22.55
CA GLU A 350 9.23 6.13 21.48
C GLU A 350 8.92 5.31 20.21
N SER A 351 9.35 5.81 19.05
CA SER A 351 9.06 5.18 17.74
C SER A 351 9.59 3.76 17.61
N TYR A 352 10.70 3.45 18.27
CA TYR A 352 11.37 2.14 18.25
C TYR A 352 10.89 1.19 19.36
N GLU A 353 9.96 1.60 20.23
CA GLU A 353 9.36 0.73 21.25
C GLU A 353 8.18 -0.10 20.70
N VAL A 354 7.72 0.20 19.49
CA VAL A 354 6.61 -0.51 18.83
C VAL A 354 7.11 -1.84 18.27
N THR A 355 6.33 -2.91 18.49
CA THR A 355 6.57 -4.23 17.89
C THR A 355 5.40 -4.66 17.02
N PRO A 356 5.64 -5.46 15.96
CA PRO A 356 4.56 -6.01 15.17
C PRO A 356 3.79 -7.04 16.00
N TYR A 357 2.47 -7.07 15.87
CA TYR A 357 1.63 -8.05 16.57
C TYR A 357 1.58 -9.40 15.85
N GLU A 358 1.96 -9.43 14.57
CA GLU A 358 2.04 -10.62 13.73
C GLU A 358 3.08 -10.37 12.64
N TYR A 359 3.96 -11.35 12.39
CA TYR A 359 4.99 -11.30 11.36
C TYR A 359 5.32 -12.73 10.93
N GLY A 360 5.94 -12.90 9.77
CA GLY A 360 6.22 -14.22 9.23
C GLY A 360 6.47 -14.21 7.72
N GLU A 361 6.54 -15.42 7.16
CA GLU A 361 6.64 -15.60 5.71
C GLU A 361 5.37 -15.13 4.99
N PHE A 362 5.55 -14.34 3.94
CA PHE A 362 4.48 -13.89 3.07
C PHE A 362 4.30 -14.87 1.90
N PRO A 363 3.09 -15.45 1.71
CA PRO A 363 2.90 -16.55 0.77
C PRO A 363 2.85 -16.03 -0.67
N THR A 364 3.98 -16.11 -1.38
CA THR A 364 4.07 -15.79 -2.80
C THR A 364 4.17 -17.03 -3.69
N PRO A 365 3.51 -17.04 -4.86
CA PRO A 365 3.54 -18.17 -5.78
C PRO A 365 4.86 -18.35 -6.55
N PHE A 366 5.77 -17.38 -6.51
CA PHE A 366 7.04 -17.39 -7.23
C PHE A 366 8.20 -17.33 -6.22
N THR A 367 9.16 -18.24 -6.38
CA THR A 367 10.25 -18.47 -5.43
C THR A 367 11.52 -17.73 -5.85
N THR A 368 11.50 -16.40 -5.73
CA THR A 368 12.73 -15.59 -5.75
C THR A 368 12.99 -15.05 -4.35
N GLN A 369 14.19 -14.49 -4.13
CA GLN A 369 14.59 -14.00 -2.81
C GLN A 369 13.99 -12.61 -2.49
N GLU A 370 13.58 -11.84 -3.51
CA GLU A 370 13.33 -10.41 -3.36
C GLU A 370 11.99 -9.96 -3.95
N LEU A 371 11.28 -9.15 -3.17
CA LEU A 371 10.23 -8.25 -3.66
C LEU A 371 10.85 -6.90 -4.06
N GLY A 372 10.18 -6.20 -4.97
CA GLY A 372 10.67 -4.93 -5.51
C GLY A 372 9.94 -3.69 -4.99
N GLY A 373 8.62 -3.73 -5.04
CA GLY A 373 7.75 -2.65 -4.63
C GLY A 373 6.31 -3.12 -4.54
N GLY A 374 5.43 -2.19 -4.17
CA GLY A 374 4.00 -2.46 -4.06
C GLY A 374 3.15 -1.24 -4.34
N ALA A 375 1.90 -1.50 -4.67
CA ALA A 375 0.85 -0.50 -4.79
C ALA A 375 -0.46 -1.08 -4.26
N PHE A 376 -1.25 -0.27 -3.58
CA PHE A 376 -2.55 -0.69 -3.06
C PHE A 376 -3.67 0.14 -3.66
N ASP A 377 -4.63 -0.54 -4.27
CA ASP A 377 -5.87 0.04 -4.77
C ASP A 377 -6.96 -0.11 -3.69
N ALA A 378 -7.26 1.00 -3.01
CA ALA A 378 -8.25 1.02 -1.94
C ALA A 378 -9.69 0.76 -2.43
N ASP A 379 -10.01 1.11 -3.68
CA ASP A 379 -11.35 0.94 -4.23
C ASP A 379 -11.68 -0.53 -4.52
N SER A 380 -10.73 -1.27 -5.09
CA SER A 380 -10.91 -2.71 -5.34
C SER A 380 -10.40 -3.60 -4.20
N GLY A 381 -9.67 -3.04 -3.23
CA GLY A 381 -9.04 -3.76 -2.14
C GLY A 381 -7.91 -4.69 -2.60
N LYS A 382 -7.22 -4.31 -3.69
CA LYS A 382 -6.15 -5.10 -4.29
C LYS A 382 -4.79 -4.56 -3.92
N LEU A 383 -3.92 -5.47 -3.50
CA LEU A 383 -2.50 -5.23 -3.32
C LEU A 383 -1.76 -5.83 -4.52
N TYR A 384 -0.95 -5.01 -5.17
CA TYR A 384 -0.02 -5.40 -6.23
C TYR A 384 1.39 -5.41 -5.65
N LEU A 385 2.16 -6.47 -5.90
CA LEU A 385 3.57 -6.56 -5.51
C LEU A 385 4.38 -7.05 -6.70
N THR A 386 5.57 -6.50 -6.89
CA THR A 386 6.52 -7.01 -7.89
C THR A 386 7.43 -8.05 -7.26
N VAL A 387 7.46 -9.26 -7.81
CA VAL A 387 8.44 -10.28 -7.45
C VAL A 387 9.62 -10.14 -8.41
N GLN A 388 10.77 -9.70 -7.90
CA GLN A 388 11.92 -9.38 -8.76
C GLN A 388 12.46 -10.64 -9.43
N ARG A 389 12.85 -10.50 -10.70
CA ARG A 389 13.52 -11.54 -11.50
C ARG A 389 12.74 -12.86 -11.62
N ALA A 390 11.43 -12.82 -11.37
CA ALA A 390 10.59 -14.00 -11.32
C ALA A 390 10.25 -14.57 -12.70
N ASP A 391 10.27 -13.75 -13.75
CA ASP A 391 9.96 -14.23 -15.10
C ASP A 391 11.21 -14.71 -15.82
N THR A 392 11.39 -16.02 -15.88
CA THR A 392 12.52 -16.68 -16.55
C THR A 392 12.16 -17.25 -17.93
N GLU A 393 10.97 -16.92 -18.46
CA GLU A 393 10.41 -17.52 -19.68
C GLU A 393 10.50 -16.58 -20.90
N GLN A 394 11.18 -15.44 -20.78
CA GLN A 394 11.34 -14.44 -21.85
C GLN A 394 12.72 -14.49 -22.54
N GLY A 395 13.59 -15.43 -22.16
CA GLY A 395 14.93 -15.61 -22.73
C GLY A 395 16.00 -15.79 -21.66
N GLN A 396 17.19 -16.25 -22.05
CA GLN A 396 18.26 -16.66 -21.13
C GLN A 396 18.73 -15.56 -20.16
N TYR A 397 18.67 -14.29 -20.59
CA TYR A 397 19.09 -13.14 -19.80
C TYR A 397 17.94 -12.19 -19.49
N ALA A 398 16.72 -12.59 -19.82
CA ALA A 398 15.54 -11.82 -19.52
C ALA A 398 15.03 -12.22 -18.12
N ASN A 399 14.90 -11.23 -17.25
CA ASN A 399 14.44 -11.45 -15.88
C ASN A 399 13.59 -10.27 -15.37
N PRO A 400 12.53 -9.88 -16.10
CA PRO A 400 11.61 -8.88 -15.60
C PRO A 400 10.85 -9.39 -14.36
N PRO A 401 10.29 -8.48 -13.55
CA PRO A 401 9.46 -8.86 -12.43
C PRO A 401 8.14 -9.47 -12.90
N VAL A 402 7.57 -10.32 -12.06
CA VAL A 402 6.16 -10.75 -12.16
C VAL A 402 5.35 -9.94 -11.16
N VAL A 403 4.19 -9.43 -11.57
CA VAL A 403 3.30 -8.71 -10.66
C VAL A 403 2.27 -9.69 -10.11
N VAL A 404 2.30 -9.89 -8.80
CA VAL A 404 1.33 -10.70 -8.05
C VAL A 404 0.27 -9.79 -7.44
N VAL A 405 -0.96 -10.30 -7.39
CA VAL A 405 -2.13 -9.55 -6.92
C VAL A 405 -2.83 -10.31 -5.82
N TYR A 406 -3.04 -9.64 -4.69
CA TYR A 406 -3.78 -10.14 -3.54
C TYR A 406 -5.03 -9.30 -3.33
N LYS A 407 -6.09 -9.94 -2.84
CA LYS A 407 -7.24 -9.24 -2.28
C LYS A 407 -7.19 -9.38 -0.78
N ILE A 408 -7.45 -8.29 -0.07
CA ILE A 408 -7.43 -8.31 1.39
C ILE A 408 -8.86 -8.43 1.90
N GLY A 409 -9.16 -9.53 2.58
CA GLY A 409 -10.46 -9.79 3.17
C GLY A 409 -10.65 -8.95 4.42
N THR A 410 -11.40 -7.85 4.35
CA THR A 410 -11.84 -7.18 5.58
C THR A 410 -13.06 -7.90 6.16
N THR A 411 -13.21 -7.88 7.48
CA THR A 411 -14.34 -8.48 8.23
C THR A 411 -15.71 -7.91 7.84
N SER A 412 -15.78 -6.85 7.03
CA SER A 412 -17.02 -6.45 6.34
C SER A 412 -17.57 -7.57 5.42
N SER A 413 -16.67 -8.37 4.83
CA SER A 413 -17.05 -9.58 4.08
C SER A 413 -17.62 -10.69 4.99
N ALA A 414 -17.29 -10.70 6.28
CA ALA A 414 -17.88 -11.62 7.25
C ALA A 414 -19.31 -11.21 7.60
N LEU A 415 -19.62 -9.90 7.66
CA LEU A 415 -20.99 -9.41 7.79
C LEU A 415 -21.83 -9.70 6.52
N GLU A 416 -21.25 -9.64 5.32
CA GLU A 416 -21.93 -10.13 4.10
C GLU A 416 -22.15 -11.65 4.10
N LYS A 417 -21.18 -12.44 4.60
CA LYS A 417 -21.32 -13.89 4.77
C LYS A 417 -22.39 -14.24 5.82
N ILE A 418 -22.47 -13.49 6.92
CA ILE A 418 -23.54 -13.63 7.93
C ILE A 418 -24.90 -13.18 7.35
N GLY A 419 -24.92 -12.12 6.53
CA GLY A 419 -26.10 -11.65 5.81
C GLY A 419 -26.67 -12.67 4.80
N ARG A 420 -25.83 -13.55 4.25
CA ARG A 420 -26.28 -14.68 3.41
C ARG A 420 -26.87 -15.84 4.21
N VAL A 421 -26.51 -15.98 5.49
CA VAL A 421 -27.03 -17.05 6.38
C VAL A 421 -28.33 -16.61 7.08
N GLY A 422 -28.62 -15.32 7.17
CA GLY A 422 -29.85 -14.78 7.77
C GLY A 422 -30.75 -14.03 6.78
N LYS A 423 -31.53 -14.74 5.94
CA LYS A 423 -32.66 -14.13 5.21
C LYS A 423 -33.78 -13.69 6.19
N ARG A 424 -33.59 -12.57 6.90
CA ARG A 424 -34.69 -11.78 7.43
C ARG A 424 -35.04 -10.71 6.40
N LYS A 425 -36.30 -10.72 5.97
CA LYS A 425 -36.86 -9.90 4.89
C LYS A 425 -36.75 -8.42 5.24
N PHE A 426 -35.88 -7.68 4.55
CA PHE A 426 -35.95 -6.23 4.50
C PHE A 426 -36.92 -5.82 3.37
N PHE A 427 -37.95 -5.04 3.73
CA PHE A 427 -38.82 -4.36 2.77
C PHE A 427 -38.27 -2.95 2.54
N CYS A 428 -37.90 -2.63 1.30
CA CYS A 428 -37.52 -1.27 0.92
C CYS A 428 -38.79 -0.49 0.57
N LEU A 429 -39.03 0.64 1.24
CA LEU A 429 -40.10 1.58 0.90
C LEU A 429 -39.54 2.64 -0.06
N LYS A 430 -40.03 2.67 -1.30
CA LYS A 430 -39.84 3.82 -2.20
C LYS A 430 -41.13 4.65 -2.17
N SER A 431 -41.02 5.95 -1.89
CA SER A 431 -42.10 6.91 -2.10
C SER A 431 -42.01 7.47 -3.52
N ASP A 432 -43.10 7.42 -4.27
CA ASP A 432 -43.31 8.23 -5.47
C ASP A 432 -44.56 9.08 -5.26
N GLN A 433 -44.66 10.22 -5.96
CA GLN A 433 -45.61 11.33 -5.76
C GLN A 433 -47.09 11.01 -6.09
N SER A 434 -47.52 9.76 -5.92
CA SER A 434 -48.94 9.39 -5.90
C SER A 434 -49.23 8.66 -4.60
N ASN A 435 -50.23 9.11 -3.84
CA ASN A 435 -50.63 8.60 -2.51
C ASN A 435 -51.10 7.11 -2.52
N GLN A 436 -50.24 6.16 -2.91
CA GLN A 436 -50.49 4.72 -2.97
C GLN A 436 -49.23 3.95 -2.56
N VAL A 437 -49.33 3.10 -1.52
CA VAL A 437 -48.23 2.24 -1.05
C VAL A 437 -48.21 0.94 -1.86
N LYS A 438 -47.12 0.65 -2.58
CA LYS A 438 -46.91 -0.63 -3.28
C LYS A 438 -45.92 -1.52 -2.51
N LEU A 439 -46.32 -2.76 -2.23
CA LEU A 439 -45.45 -3.82 -1.69
C LEU A 439 -44.92 -4.65 -2.86
N GLN A 440 -43.60 -4.60 -3.13
CA GLN A 440 -42.97 -5.47 -4.13
C GLN A 440 -42.44 -6.76 -3.50
N ARG A 441 -42.80 -7.91 -4.09
CA ARG A 441 -42.08 -9.19 -3.97
C ARG A 441 -41.38 -9.43 -5.31
N ALA A 442 -40.10 -9.80 -5.29
CA ALA A 442 -39.40 -10.18 -6.51
C ALA A 442 -40.07 -11.41 -7.17
N GLY A 443 -40.60 -11.23 -8.39
CA GLY A 443 -40.85 -12.34 -9.33
C GLY A 443 -42.29 -12.75 -9.70
N LYS A 444 -43.37 -12.01 -9.39
CA LYS A 444 -44.72 -12.31 -9.95
C LYS A 444 -45.67 -11.09 -9.92
N ALA A 445 -46.60 -11.04 -10.88
CA ALA A 445 -47.49 -9.92 -11.22
C ALA A 445 -48.35 -9.37 -10.07
N ASP A 446 -48.65 -8.07 -10.19
CA ASP A 446 -49.33 -7.21 -9.21
C ASP A 446 -50.72 -7.71 -8.76
N LYS A 447 -50.96 -7.69 -7.44
CA LYS A 447 -52.31 -7.70 -6.86
C LYS A 447 -52.46 -6.54 -5.88
N LEU A 448 -53.46 -5.69 -6.12
CA LEU A 448 -53.92 -4.67 -5.17
C LEU A 448 -54.56 -5.35 -3.95
N VAL A 449 -54.11 -5.02 -2.74
CA VAL A 449 -54.69 -5.50 -1.49
C VAL A 449 -55.19 -4.31 -0.67
N ASP A 450 -56.43 -4.43 -0.18
CA ASP A 450 -57.08 -3.46 0.71
C ASP A 450 -56.22 -3.19 1.97
N PRO A 451 -55.91 -1.91 2.27
CA PRO A 451 -55.06 -1.52 3.40
C PRO A 451 -55.57 -2.00 4.77
N LYS A 452 -56.86 -2.33 4.93
CA LYS A 452 -57.39 -2.86 6.20
C LYS A 452 -57.01 -4.32 6.47
N LYS A 453 -56.60 -5.09 5.45
CA LYS A 453 -56.16 -6.49 5.62
C LYS A 453 -54.68 -6.65 5.96
N ALA A 454 -53.83 -5.66 5.65
CA ALA A 454 -52.39 -5.72 5.88
C ALA A 454 -52.01 -5.63 7.37
N ILE A 455 -52.81 -4.94 8.19
CA ILE A 455 -52.52 -4.68 9.62
C ILE A 455 -52.71 -5.94 10.48
N LYS A 456 -53.39 -6.99 9.99
CA LYS A 456 -53.59 -8.25 10.75
C LYS A 456 -52.50 -9.31 10.52
N MET A 457 -51.55 -9.07 9.61
CA MET A 457 -50.43 -9.99 9.33
C MET A 457 -49.10 -9.58 10.02
N ILE A 458 -49.12 -8.50 10.81
CA ILE A 458 -47.95 -7.98 11.56
C ILE A 458 -48.23 -8.03 13.08
N ARG A 459 -48.82 -9.13 13.55
CA ARG A 459 -48.81 -9.53 14.97
C ARG A 459 -48.25 -10.93 15.09
#